data_AF-A0A251YYD7-F1
#
_entry.id   AF-A0A251YYD7-F1
#
_cell.length_a   1.000
_cell.length_b   1.000
_cell.length_c   1.000
_cell.angle_alpha   90.00
_cell.angle_beta   90.00
_cell.angle_gamma   90.00
#
_symmetry.space_group_name_H-M   'P 1'
#
loop_
_entity.id
_entity.type
_entity.pdbx_description
1 polymer ?
#
loop_
_entity_poly.entity_id
_entity_poly.type
_entity_poly.pdbx_seq_one_letter_code
_entity_poly.pdbx_strand_id
1 'polypeptide(L)'
;MNTADPTLDTRIAAFAAAVRAHLDDLDPEIVDDLTGGLEADLQEEAADHDGDLRLGDPVRYAEELRTSAGLPERAIDAAPDSPLAQLRQRIEETGREVLRTARGNRELSAIVDLLIVFRPVWWLLRAWAGYQCALILFVVLLGSSHPFLLLPGGPLGWLLLAGLTVISVQWGRGRWAANRVLRASRTTVSVATALSLLLLVPLALTESAGQGYVDESAYSTPAEQPGLSLDGKAITNLFAYDAEGELLDRVQLFDQDGEPLTTVSGIEQDGRIMDPTTGEYLEPADGAWNAYPLERDMLALADGSAAAGSGLVRPPFAKALPLTAGGRATPTPVPSADGAPGTDGSAEPAPTPEPTP
;
A
#
# COMPACT_ATOMS: atom_id res chain seq x y z
N MET A 1 -60.50 -32.34 52.31
CA MET A 1 -60.15 -31.50 51.14
C MET A 1 -58.75 -30.97 51.39
N ASN A 2 -57.74 -31.75 50.98
CA ASN A 2 -56.34 -31.43 51.18
C ASN A 2 -55.97 -30.25 50.28
N THR A 3 -55.42 -29.20 50.88
CA THR A 3 -54.89 -28.04 50.19
C THR A 3 -53.48 -28.42 49.75
N ALA A 4 -53.35 -28.93 48.53
CA ALA A 4 -52.04 -29.00 47.88
C ALA A 4 -51.45 -27.59 47.89
N ASP A 5 -50.26 -27.44 48.46
CA ASP A 5 -49.54 -26.18 48.45
C ASP A 5 -49.16 -25.89 46.98
N PRO A 6 -49.70 -24.85 46.33
CA PRO A 6 -49.47 -24.57 44.90
C PRO A 6 -47.98 -24.40 44.55
N THR A 7 -47.14 -24.19 45.55
CA THR A 7 -45.69 -24.12 45.40
C THR A 7 -45.02 -25.50 45.25
N LEU A 8 -45.60 -26.57 45.80
CA LEU A 8 -45.09 -27.93 45.67
C LEU A 8 -45.41 -28.50 44.27
N ASP A 9 -46.65 -28.32 43.79
CA ASP A 9 -47.05 -28.76 42.45
C ASP A 9 -46.18 -28.12 41.36
N THR A 10 -45.87 -26.82 41.53
CA THR A 10 -44.96 -26.10 40.62
C THR A 10 -43.54 -26.67 40.67
N ARG A 11 -43.05 -27.09 41.84
CA ARG A 11 -41.73 -27.71 41.99
C ARG A 11 -41.68 -29.10 41.36
N ILE A 12 -42.74 -29.89 41.49
CA ILE A 12 -42.86 -31.22 40.87
C ILE A 12 -42.86 -31.07 39.34
N ALA A 13 -43.69 -30.17 38.79
CA ALA A 13 -43.72 -29.91 37.35
C ALA A 13 -42.36 -29.41 36.82
N ALA A 14 -41.69 -28.52 37.55
CA ALA A 14 -40.36 -28.04 37.18
C ALA A 14 -39.30 -29.15 37.23
N PHE A 15 -39.38 -30.05 38.22
CA PHE A 15 -38.50 -31.20 38.34
C PHE A 15 -38.71 -32.18 37.18
N ALA A 16 -39.95 -32.56 36.88
CA ALA A 16 -40.26 -33.45 35.76
C ALA A 16 -39.85 -32.83 34.41
N ALA A 17 -40.05 -31.53 34.21
CA ALA A 17 -39.57 -30.84 33.02
C ALA A 17 -38.03 -30.86 32.90
N ALA A 18 -37.31 -30.70 34.02
CA ALA A 18 -35.85 -30.79 34.04
C ALA A 18 -35.35 -32.21 33.74
N VAL A 19 -36.02 -33.24 34.26
CA VAL A 19 -35.75 -34.65 33.94
C VAL A 19 -35.96 -34.92 32.45
N ARG A 20 -37.10 -34.49 31.86
CA ARG A 20 -37.35 -34.63 30.42
C ARG A 20 -36.31 -33.92 29.57
N ALA A 21 -35.91 -32.71 29.95
CA ALA A 21 -34.84 -31.98 29.27
C ALA A 21 -33.48 -32.70 29.32
N HIS A 22 -33.25 -33.55 30.33
CA HIS A 22 -32.03 -34.34 30.44
C HIS A 22 -32.07 -35.66 29.67
N LEU A 23 -33.24 -36.02 29.12
CA LEU A 23 -33.47 -37.17 28.26
C LEU A 23 -33.73 -36.78 26.79
N ASP A 24 -33.46 -35.52 26.42
CA ASP A 24 -33.76 -34.93 25.11
C ASP A 24 -32.98 -35.54 23.93
N ASP A 25 -31.95 -36.34 24.21
CA ASP A 25 -31.17 -37.10 23.24
C ASP A 25 -31.81 -38.45 22.85
N LEU A 26 -32.85 -38.88 23.56
CA LEU A 26 -33.59 -40.12 23.28
C LEU A 26 -34.78 -39.87 22.33
N ASP A 27 -35.31 -40.94 21.74
CA ASP A 27 -36.54 -40.86 20.95
C ASP A 27 -37.70 -40.33 21.82
N PRO A 28 -38.51 -39.37 21.33
CA PRO A 28 -39.61 -38.80 22.11
C PRO A 28 -40.62 -39.83 22.63
N GLU A 29 -40.82 -40.95 21.93
CA GLU A 29 -41.70 -42.05 22.40
C GLU A 29 -41.11 -42.70 23.67
N ILE A 30 -39.79 -42.91 23.70
CA ILE A 30 -39.08 -43.45 24.88
C ILE A 30 -39.09 -42.46 26.04
N VAL A 31 -38.95 -41.15 25.77
CA VAL A 31 -39.00 -40.12 26.82
C VAL A 31 -40.39 -40.06 27.45
N ASP A 32 -41.45 -40.16 26.65
CA ASP A 32 -42.83 -40.19 27.15
C ASP A 32 -43.09 -41.47 27.96
N ASP A 33 -42.65 -42.64 27.48
CA ASP A 33 -42.76 -43.91 28.21
C ASP A 33 -42.07 -43.85 29.58
N LEU A 34 -40.91 -43.20 29.68
CA LEU A 34 -40.14 -43.10 30.93
C LEU A 34 -40.64 -42.01 31.88
N THR A 35 -41.29 -40.95 31.39
CA THR A 35 -41.61 -39.75 32.19
C THR A 35 -43.08 -39.34 32.19
N GLY A 36 -43.93 -40.06 31.46
CA GLY A 36 -45.36 -39.77 31.32
C GLY A 36 -46.12 -39.88 32.64
N GLY A 37 -45.74 -40.83 33.51
CA GLY A 37 -46.33 -41.01 34.86
C GLY A 37 -45.65 -40.23 35.98
N LEU A 38 -44.46 -39.68 35.75
CA LEU A 38 -43.57 -39.19 36.80
C LEU A 38 -44.18 -38.06 37.65
N GLU A 39 -44.91 -37.13 37.03
CA GLU A 39 -45.55 -36.03 37.78
C GLU A 39 -46.68 -36.53 38.68
N ALA A 40 -47.45 -37.53 38.21
CA ALA A 40 -48.55 -38.10 38.96
C ALA A 40 -48.03 -38.91 40.15
N ASP A 41 -46.99 -39.72 39.94
CA ASP A 41 -46.36 -40.53 41.00
C ASP A 41 -45.77 -39.63 42.11
N LEU A 42 -45.11 -38.54 41.74
CA LEU A 42 -44.56 -37.57 42.71
C LEU A 42 -45.65 -36.77 43.45
N GLN A 43 -46.79 -36.50 42.79
CA GLN A 43 -47.95 -35.89 43.44
C GLN A 43 -48.62 -36.84 44.43
N GLU A 44 -48.70 -38.13 44.10
CA GLU A 44 -49.21 -39.17 45.01
C GLU A 44 -48.31 -39.33 46.23
N GLU A 45 -46.98 -39.43 46.03
CA GLU A 45 -46.01 -39.50 47.13
C GLU A 45 -46.07 -38.26 48.03
N ALA A 46 -46.19 -37.07 47.44
CA ALA A 46 -46.38 -35.84 48.20
C ALA A 46 -47.68 -35.86 49.03
N ALA A 47 -48.76 -36.42 48.50
CA ALA A 47 -50.04 -36.52 49.20
C ALA A 47 -49.98 -37.51 50.38
N ASP A 48 -49.25 -38.61 50.23
CA ASP A 48 -49.06 -39.63 51.28
C ASP A 48 -48.18 -39.13 52.43
N HIS A 49 -47.31 -38.16 52.18
CA HIS A 49 -46.37 -37.60 53.15
C HIS A 49 -46.72 -36.17 53.63
N ASP A 50 -48.01 -35.78 53.58
CA ASP A 50 -48.50 -34.44 54.00
C ASP A 50 -47.71 -33.27 53.36
N GLY A 51 -47.20 -33.46 52.14
CA GLY A 51 -46.42 -32.46 51.38
C GLY A 51 -44.92 -32.43 51.68
N ASP A 52 -44.39 -33.30 52.54
CA ASP A 52 -42.95 -33.41 52.84
C ASP A 52 -42.21 -34.26 51.78
N LEU A 53 -42.19 -33.77 50.53
CA LEU A 53 -41.45 -34.40 49.43
C LEU A 53 -40.08 -33.74 49.22
N ARG A 54 -39.01 -34.55 49.21
CA ARG A 54 -37.64 -34.13 48.92
C ARG A 54 -37.25 -34.46 47.48
N LEU A 55 -37.53 -33.54 46.56
CA LEU A 55 -37.06 -33.62 45.18
C LEU A 55 -35.52 -33.60 45.14
N GLY A 56 -34.91 -34.61 44.53
CA GLY A 56 -33.46 -34.76 44.40
C GLY A 56 -32.84 -33.88 43.32
N ASP A 57 -31.69 -34.30 42.80
CA ASP A 57 -31.10 -33.67 41.61
C ASP A 57 -31.74 -34.28 40.36
N PRO A 58 -32.42 -33.50 39.51
CA PRO A 58 -33.08 -34.01 38.31
C PRO A 58 -32.11 -34.67 37.32
N VAL A 59 -30.84 -34.25 37.30
CA VAL A 59 -29.79 -34.84 36.43
C VAL A 59 -29.56 -36.30 36.80
N ARG A 60 -29.26 -36.53 38.08
CA ARG A 60 -29.01 -37.87 38.63
C ARG A 60 -30.25 -38.76 38.52
N TYR A 61 -31.44 -38.21 38.72
CA TYR A 61 -32.69 -38.96 38.55
C TYR A 61 -32.89 -39.41 37.10
N ALA A 62 -32.59 -38.55 36.12
CA ALA A 62 -32.62 -38.92 34.70
C ALA A 62 -31.59 -40.02 34.37
N GLU A 63 -30.38 -39.97 34.93
CA GLU A 63 -29.35 -41.01 34.77
C GLU A 63 -29.77 -42.36 35.39
N GLU A 64 -30.40 -42.33 36.57
CA GLU A 64 -30.95 -43.50 37.24
C GLU A 64 -32.10 -44.13 36.43
N LEU A 65 -32.99 -43.31 35.86
CA LEU A 65 -34.05 -43.73 34.93
C LEU A 65 -33.47 -44.44 33.70
N ARG A 66 -32.43 -43.86 33.06
CA ARG A 66 -31.77 -44.46 31.90
C ARG A 66 -31.12 -45.80 32.23
N THR A 67 -30.40 -45.84 33.35
CA THR A 67 -29.72 -47.06 33.81
C THR A 67 -30.75 -48.16 34.09
N SER A 68 -31.88 -47.81 34.71
CA SER A 68 -32.98 -48.74 34.99
C SER A 68 -33.65 -49.25 33.71
N ALA A 69 -33.73 -48.40 32.68
CA ALA A 69 -34.25 -48.76 31.36
C ALA A 69 -33.23 -49.52 30.48
N GLY A 70 -32.01 -49.75 30.97
CA GLY A 70 -30.93 -50.39 30.21
C GLY A 70 -30.42 -49.54 29.03
N LEU A 71 -30.67 -48.23 29.06
CA LEU A 71 -30.23 -47.28 28.04
C LEU A 71 -28.77 -46.87 28.28
N PRO A 72 -28.00 -46.57 27.23
CA PRO A 72 -26.63 -46.09 27.39
C PRO A 72 -26.59 -44.75 28.15
N GLU A 73 -25.49 -44.54 28.89
CA GLU A 73 -25.17 -43.24 29.47
C GLU A 73 -25.26 -42.18 28.38
N ARG A 74 -25.83 -41.02 28.72
CA ARG A 74 -25.90 -39.88 27.80
C ARG A 74 -24.47 -39.59 27.35
N ALA A 75 -24.19 -39.77 26.07
CA ALA A 75 -22.96 -39.28 25.50
C ALA A 75 -22.96 -37.78 25.78
N ILE A 76 -22.12 -37.34 26.71
CA ILE A 76 -21.75 -35.94 26.79
C ILE A 76 -21.05 -35.73 25.45
N ASP A 77 -21.81 -35.37 24.43
CA ASP A 77 -21.28 -34.84 23.19
C ASP A 77 -20.51 -33.61 23.64
N ALA A 78 -19.22 -33.82 23.90
CA ALA A 78 -18.23 -32.77 23.93
C ALA A 78 -18.49 -32.04 22.63
N ALA A 79 -19.12 -30.87 22.76
CA ALA A 79 -19.58 -30.07 21.63
C ALA A 79 -18.53 -30.17 20.53
N PRO A 80 -18.91 -30.58 19.30
CA PRO A 80 -17.96 -31.04 18.30
C PRO A 80 -16.79 -30.07 18.28
N ASP A 81 -15.61 -30.56 18.69
CA ASP A 81 -14.45 -29.71 18.92
C ASP A 81 -14.32 -28.83 17.70
N SER A 82 -14.55 -27.52 17.88
CA SER A 82 -14.57 -26.60 16.75
C SER A 82 -13.32 -26.84 15.90
N PRO A 83 -13.38 -26.72 14.56
CA PRO A 83 -12.20 -26.95 13.72
C PRO A 83 -10.99 -26.11 14.18
N LEU A 84 -11.25 -24.96 14.83
CA LEU A 84 -10.25 -24.14 15.51
C LEU A 84 -9.67 -24.78 16.79
N ALA A 85 -10.49 -25.45 17.61
CA ALA A 85 -10.03 -26.20 18.77
C ALA A 85 -9.15 -27.39 18.36
N GLN A 86 -9.54 -28.14 17.33
CA GLN A 86 -8.73 -29.24 16.78
C GLN A 86 -7.42 -28.74 16.18
N LEU A 87 -7.46 -27.63 15.42
CA LEU A 87 -6.27 -27.01 14.86
C LEU A 87 -5.34 -26.52 15.97
N ARG A 88 -5.89 -25.89 17.02
CA ARG A 88 -5.13 -25.45 18.19
C ARG A 88 -4.44 -26.63 18.88
N GLN A 89 -5.16 -27.72 19.10
CA GLN A 89 -4.60 -28.90 19.74
C GLN A 89 -3.45 -29.49 18.92
N ARG A 90 -3.63 -29.61 17.60
CA ARG A 90 -2.55 -30.05 16.69
C ARG A 90 -1.34 -29.13 16.73
N ILE A 91 -1.54 -27.80 16.78
CA ILE A 91 -0.45 -26.83 16.89
C ILE A 91 0.27 -26.98 18.25
N GLU A 92 -0.46 -27.15 19.34
CA GLU A 92 0.12 -27.34 20.67
C GLU A 92 0.92 -28.65 20.77
N GLU A 93 0.41 -29.74 20.21
CA GLU A 93 1.09 -31.04 20.16
C GLU A 93 2.34 -31.00 19.28
N THR A 94 2.21 -30.48 18.06
CA THR A 94 3.34 -30.30 17.14
C THR A 94 4.40 -29.38 17.73
N GLY A 95 3.98 -28.28 18.37
CA GLY A 95 4.88 -27.34 19.02
C GLY A 95 5.67 -27.97 20.16
N ARG A 96 5.01 -28.79 21.01
CA ARG A 96 5.69 -29.51 22.11
C ARG A 96 6.69 -30.54 21.57
N GLU A 97 6.36 -31.22 20.47
CA GLU A 97 7.24 -32.20 19.85
C GLU A 97 8.46 -31.53 19.21
N VAL A 98 8.26 -30.45 18.46
CA VAL A 98 9.36 -29.66 17.88
C VAL A 98 10.25 -29.10 18.98
N LEU A 99 9.70 -28.61 20.09
CA LEU A 99 10.47 -28.12 21.24
C LEU A 99 11.29 -29.23 21.93
N ARG A 100 10.77 -30.46 22.00
CA ARG A 100 11.52 -31.61 22.53
C ARG A 100 12.67 -31.99 21.60
N THR A 101 12.41 -32.08 20.30
CA THR A 101 13.43 -32.37 19.29
C THR A 101 14.50 -31.28 19.23
N ALA A 102 14.09 -30.01 19.31
CA ALA A 102 15.01 -28.87 19.36
C ALA A 102 15.84 -28.85 20.65
N ARG A 103 15.28 -29.25 21.80
CA ARG A 103 16.04 -29.39 23.07
C ARG A 103 16.95 -30.62 23.10
N GLY A 104 16.67 -31.64 22.29
CA GLY A 104 17.57 -32.78 22.11
C GLY A 104 18.88 -32.41 21.40
N ASN A 105 18.85 -31.36 20.57
CA ASN A 105 20.01 -30.88 19.82
C ASN A 105 20.60 -29.62 20.49
N ARG A 106 21.87 -29.70 20.93
CA ARG A 106 22.57 -28.60 21.62
C ARG A 106 22.55 -27.27 20.84
N GLU A 107 22.71 -27.34 19.53
CA GLU A 107 22.73 -26.15 18.65
C GLU A 107 21.35 -25.53 18.49
N LEU A 108 20.30 -26.35 18.34
CA LEU A 108 18.92 -25.87 18.25
C LEU A 108 18.43 -25.30 19.59
N SER A 109 18.83 -25.89 20.72
CA SER A 109 18.54 -25.34 22.05
C SER A 109 19.18 -23.96 22.21
N ALA A 110 20.42 -23.78 21.78
CA ALA A 110 21.10 -22.49 21.83
C ALA A 110 20.39 -21.42 20.97
N ILE A 111 19.90 -21.81 19.78
CA ILE A 111 19.11 -20.93 18.90
C ILE A 111 17.77 -20.55 19.55
N VAL A 112 17.07 -21.52 20.15
CA VAL A 112 15.80 -21.28 20.85
C VAL A 112 16.00 -20.39 22.07
N ASP A 113 17.05 -20.62 22.86
CA ASP A 113 17.39 -19.79 24.01
C ASP A 113 17.76 -18.36 23.56
N LEU A 114 18.52 -18.21 22.48
CA LEU A 114 18.83 -16.91 21.88
C LEU A 114 17.54 -16.18 21.44
N LEU A 115 16.62 -16.87 20.77
CA LEU A 115 15.30 -16.34 20.37
C LEU A 115 14.43 -15.93 21.57
N ILE A 116 14.50 -16.68 22.67
CA ILE A 116 13.81 -16.35 23.92
C ILE A 116 14.46 -15.11 24.58
N VAL A 117 15.77 -14.95 24.49
CA VAL A 117 16.48 -13.73 24.95
C VAL A 117 16.05 -12.52 24.11
N PHE A 118 15.82 -12.70 22.81
CA PHE A 118 15.25 -11.67 21.92
C PHE A 118 13.76 -11.42 22.08
N ARG A 119 13.14 -11.97 23.14
CA ARG A 119 11.76 -11.64 23.51
C ARG A 119 11.43 -10.16 23.34
N PRO A 120 12.23 -9.17 23.80
CA PRO A 120 11.94 -7.74 23.64
C PRO A 120 11.81 -7.26 22.19
N VAL A 121 12.57 -7.85 21.26
CA VAL A 121 12.54 -7.50 19.83
C VAL A 121 11.20 -7.87 19.20
N TRP A 122 10.59 -8.97 19.67
CA TRP A 122 9.27 -9.41 19.20
C TRP A 122 8.17 -8.36 19.44
N TRP A 123 8.27 -7.57 20.50
CA TRP A 123 7.28 -6.54 20.85
C TRP A 123 7.42 -5.34 19.94
N LEU A 124 8.66 -5.04 19.56
CA LEU A 124 8.99 -4.01 18.58
C LEU A 124 8.44 -4.38 17.21
N LEU A 125 8.68 -5.63 16.76
CA LEU A 125 8.12 -6.16 15.51
C LEU A 125 6.60 -6.10 15.50
N ARG A 126 5.96 -6.49 16.63
CA ARG A 126 4.52 -6.42 16.79
C ARG A 126 3.98 -4.99 16.71
N ALA A 127 4.67 -4.05 17.36
CA ALA A 127 4.31 -2.63 17.33
C ALA A 127 4.46 -2.04 15.93
N TRP A 128 5.55 -2.39 15.24
CA TRP A 128 5.80 -2.01 13.86
C TRP A 128 4.73 -2.57 12.91
N ALA A 129 4.36 -3.85 13.04
CA ALA A 129 3.29 -4.43 12.23
C ALA A 129 1.94 -3.74 12.47
N GLY A 130 1.61 -3.42 13.72
CA GLY A 130 0.42 -2.64 14.06
C GLY A 130 0.43 -1.23 13.45
N TYR A 131 1.59 -0.56 13.46
CA TYR A 131 1.79 0.74 12.85
C TYR A 131 1.53 0.70 11.34
N GLN A 132 2.10 -0.28 10.62
CA GLN A 132 1.87 -0.44 9.19
C GLN A 132 0.41 -0.76 8.86
N CYS A 133 -0.25 -1.63 9.63
CA CYS A 133 -1.68 -1.89 9.44
C CYS A 133 -2.53 -0.63 9.64
N ALA A 134 -2.19 0.23 10.61
CA ALA A 134 -2.90 1.49 10.83
C ALA A 134 -2.71 2.46 9.67
N LEU A 135 -1.50 2.54 9.10
CA LEU A 135 -1.24 3.36 7.91
C LEU A 135 -1.99 2.82 6.68
N ILE A 136 -1.98 1.51 6.45
CA ILE A 136 -2.74 0.89 5.35
C ILE A 136 -4.23 1.19 5.50
N LEU A 137 -4.78 1.03 6.70
CA LEU A 137 -6.18 1.36 6.98
C LEU A 137 -6.46 2.84 6.70
N PHE A 138 -5.57 3.75 7.13
CA PHE A 138 -5.71 5.18 6.87
C PHE A 138 -5.72 5.51 5.37
N VAL A 139 -4.82 4.90 4.60
CA VAL A 139 -4.79 5.02 3.13
C VAL A 139 -6.10 4.54 2.51
N VAL A 140 -6.58 3.36 2.91
CA VAL A 140 -7.84 2.78 2.38
C VAL A 140 -9.05 3.64 2.75
N LEU A 141 -9.09 4.22 3.95
CA LEU A 141 -10.25 4.99 4.43
C LEU A 141 -10.28 6.44 3.90
N LEU A 142 -9.12 7.10 3.81
CA LEU A 142 -9.01 8.53 3.47
C LEU A 142 -8.53 8.78 2.04
N GLY A 143 -8.24 7.74 1.25
CA GLY A 143 -7.82 7.87 -0.15
C GLY A 143 -6.49 8.60 -0.35
N SER A 144 -5.67 8.68 0.70
CA SER A 144 -4.38 9.39 0.67
C SER A 144 -3.27 8.46 0.15
N SER A 145 -2.46 8.92 -0.80
CA SER A 145 -1.29 8.20 -1.28
C SER A 145 -0.10 8.42 -0.33
N HIS A 146 0.05 7.53 0.66
CA HIS A 146 1.26 7.50 1.49
C HIS A 146 2.20 6.40 0.98
N PRO A 147 3.46 6.73 0.62
CA PRO A 147 4.43 5.71 0.25
C PRO A 147 4.68 4.77 1.44
N PHE A 148 4.92 3.49 1.15
CA PHE A 148 5.24 2.49 2.16
C PHE A 148 6.62 2.78 2.74
N LEU A 149 6.68 3.49 3.87
CA LEU A 149 7.95 3.80 4.54
C LEU A 149 8.24 2.77 5.64
N LEU A 150 9.47 2.26 5.66
CA LEU A 150 9.98 1.40 6.73
C LEU A 150 10.07 2.13 8.08
N LEU A 151 10.46 3.41 8.04
CA LEU A 151 10.61 4.29 9.20
C LEU A 151 9.69 5.51 9.07
N PRO A 152 9.17 6.05 10.19
CA PRO A 152 8.32 7.23 10.13
C PRO A 152 9.08 8.45 9.58
N GLY A 153 8.51 9.12 8.58
CA GLY A 153 9.11 10.31 7.95
C GLY A 153 9.04 11.59 8.78
N GLY A 154 8.37 11.58 9.94
CA GLY A 154 8.18 12.78 10.76
C GLY A 154 7.97 12.48 12.25
N PRO A 155 8.10 13.51 13.12
CA PRO A 155 8.10 13.35 14.58
C PRO A 155 6.78 12.78 15.10
N LEU A 156 5.67 13.07 14.45
CA LEU A 156 4.35 12.54 14.81
C LEU A 156 4.27 11.02 14.61
N GLY A 157 4.85 10.50 13.53
CA GLY A 157 4.90 9.06 13.27
C GLY A 157 5.80 8.32 14.25
N TRP A 158 6.91 8.94 14.66
CA TRP A 158 7.76 8.42 15.73
C TRP A 158 7.05 8.37 17.08
N LEU A 159 6.28 9.40 17.43
CA LEU A 159 5.45 9.39 18.65
C LEU A 159 4.40 8.28 18.62
N LEU A 160 3.76 8.06 17.47
CA LEU A 160 2.76 7.01 17.31
C LEU A 160 3.40 5.60 17.41
N LEU A 161 4.55 5.39 16.77
CA LEU A 161 5.32 4.15 16.86
C LEU A 161 5.80 3.89 18.30
N ALA A 162 6.29 4.91 19.00
CA ALA A 162 6.70 4.82 20.40
C ALA A 162 5.51 4.46 21.30
N GLY A 163 4.35 5.10 21.08
CA GLY A 163 3.11 4.78 21.79
C GLY A 163 2.66 3.33 21.56
N LEU A 164 2.65 2.87 20.30
CA LEU A 164 2.33 1.47 19.96
C LEU A 164 3.32 0.49 20.58
N THR A 165 4.60 0.88 20.66
CA THR A 165 5.65 0.08 21.29
C THR A 165 5.39 -0.09 22.78
N VAL A 166 5.06 0.98 23.50
CA VAL A 166 4.71 0.91 24.92
C VAL A 166 3.46 0.05 25.13
N ILE A 167 2.42 0.24 24.31
CA ILE A 167 1.19 -0.57 24.37
C ILE A 167 1.51 -2.04 24.12
N SER A 168 2.31 -2.35 23.10
CA SER A 168 2.80 -3.70 22.80
C SER A 168 3.48 -4.29 24.04
N VAL A 169 4.49 -3.58 24.59
CA VAL A 169 5.29 -3.96 25.78
C VAL A 169 4.47 -4.16 27.04
N GLN A 170 3.39 -3.41 27.22
CA GLN A 170 2.51 -3.61 28.38
C GLN A 170 1.53 -4.77 28.16
N TRP A 171 1.09 -4.99 26.92
CA TRP A 171 0.15 -6.05 26.55
C TRP A 171 0.77 -7.45 26.68
N GLY A 172 1.92 -7.70 26.06
CA GLY A 172 2.59 -9.00 26.21
C GLY A 172 3.12 -9.28 27.63
N ARG A 173 3.27 -8.24 28.49
CA ARG A 173 3.76 -8.41 29.89
C ARG A 173 2.66 -9.00 30.76
N GLY A 174 1.47 -9.16 30.19
CA GLY A 174 0.34 -9.83 30.84
C GLY A 174 -0.31 -8.99 31.93
N ARG A 175 0.15 -7.76 32.18
CA ARG A 175 -0.37 -6.90 33.26
C ARG A 175 -1.84 -6.52 33.05
N TRP A 176 -2.36 -6.63 31.83
CA TRP A 176 -3.74 -6.28 31.49
C TRP A 176 -4.68 -7.48 31.33
N ALA A 177 -4.16 -8.72 31.37
CA ALA A 177 -4.93 -9.93 31.01
C ALA A 177 -5.65 -10.60 32.21
N ALA A 178 -6.40 -9.84 33.01
CA ALA A 178 -7.15 -10.39 34.14
C ALA A 178 -8.37 -11.24 33.70
N ASN A 179 -9.06 -10.85 32.62
CA ASN A 179 -10.34 -11.47 32.22
C ASN A 179 -10.20 -12.54 31.12
N ARG A 180 -11.08 -13.56 31.15
CA ARG A 180 -11.12 -14.70 30.21
C ARG A 180 -11.27 -14.25 28.74
N VAL A 181 -12.02 -13.17 28.49
CA VAL A 181 -12.17 -12.53 27.17
C VAL A 181 -10.85 -11.90 26.68
N LEU A 182 -10.07 -11.32 27.60
CA LEU A 182 -8.76 -10.75 27.26
C LEU A 182 -7.69 -11.82 26.99
N ARG A 183 -7.88 -13.05 27.49
CA ARG A 183 -7.01 -14.19 27.13
C ARG A 183 -7.32 -14.68 25.71
N ALA A 184 -8.59 -14.76 25.34
CA ALA A 184 -9.01 -15.12 23.98
C ALA A 184 -8.53 -14.08 22.96
N SER A 185 -8.70 -12.78 23.27
CA SER A 185 -8.20 -11.70 22.41
C SER A 185 -6.67 -11.69 22.30
N ARG A 186 -5.94 -12.10 23.34
CA ARG A 186 -4.47 -12.22 23.26
C ARG A 186 -4.03 -13.22 22.20
N THR A 187 -4.71 -14.37 22.08
CA THR A 187 -4.49 -15.34 20.99
C THR A 187 -4.85 -14.75 19.64
N THR A 188 -6.03 -14.16 19.48
CA THR A 188 -6.48 -13.57 18.21
C THR A 188 -5.56 -12.46 17.74
N VAL A 189 -5.20 -11.51 18.61
CA VAL A 189 -4.30 -10.42 18.25
C VAL A 189 -2.91 -10.98 17.96
N SER A 190 -2.43 -12.01 18.66
CA SER A 190 -1.11 -12.60 18.35
C SER A 190 -1.09 -13.33 17.02
N VAL A 191 -2.15 -14.07 16.69
CA VAL A 191 -2.31 -14.71 15.36
C VAL A 191 -2.41 -13.64 14.28
N ALA A 192 -3.25 -12.62 14.48
CA ALA A 192 -3.39 -11.50 13.57
C ALA A 192 -2.04 -10.79 13.36
N THR A 193 -1.27 -10.53 14.42
CA THR A 193 0.03 -9.88 14.25
C THR A 193 1.06 -10.78 13.59
N ALA A 194 1.01 -12.09 13.84
CA ALA A 194 1.88 -13.05 13.15
C ALA A 194 1.57 -13.12 11.65
N LEU A 195 0.28 -13.14 11.29
CA LEU A 195 -0.17 -13.07 9.90
C LEU A 195 0.21 -11.74 9.24
N SER A 196 -0.01 -10.62 9.93
CA SER A 196 0.42 -9.29 9.48
C SER A 196 1.93 -9.26 9.25
N LEU A 197 2.75 -9.81 10.15
CA LEU A 197 4.20 -9.88 9.96
C LEU A 197 4.58 -10.74 8.76
N LEU A 198 3.89 -11.87 8.54
CA LEU A 198 4.17 -12.78 7.43
C LEU A 198 3.89 -12.14 6.07
N LEU A 199 2.90 -11.23 6.00
CA LEU A 199 2.59 -10.44 4.81
C LEU A 199 3.47 -9.19 4.68
N LEU A 200 3.66 -8.45 5.78
CA LEU A 200 4.31 -7.15 5.79
C LEU A 200 5.83 -7.25 5.65
N VAL A 201 6.46 -8.31 6.16
CA VAL A 201 7.92 -8.46 6.05
C VAL A 201 8.37 -8.65 4.60
N PRO A 202 7.80 -9.56 3.80
CA PRO A 202 8.12 -9.66 2.37
C PRO A 202 7.83 -8.37 1.62
N LEU A 203 6.67 -7.74 1.86
CA LEU A 203 6.30 -6.49 1.20
C LEU A 203 7.26 -5.34 1.53
N ALA A 204 7.68 -5.25 2.80
CA ALA A 204 8.67 -4.28 3.24
C ALA A 204 10.05 -4.55 2.61
N LEU A 205 10.43 -5.82 2.44
CA LEU A 205 11.67 -6.20 1.77
C LEU A 205 11.62 -5.88 0.26
N THR A 206 10.48 -6.06 -0.42
CA THR A 206 10.36 -5.72 -1.84
C THR A 206 10.36 -4.21 -2.09
N GLU A 207 9.64 -3.44 -1.27
CA GLU A 207 9.61 -1.98 -1.37
C GLU A 207 10.96 -1.36 -1.01
N SER A 208 11.62 -1.87 0.05
CA SER A 208 12.96 -1.41 0.42
C SER A 208 14.05 -1.87 -0.53
N ALA A 209 13.91 -3.02 -1.19
CA ALA A 209 14.77 -3.39 -2.31
C ALA A 209 14.56 -2.43 -3.49
N GLY A 210 13.33 -1.99 -3.76
CA GLY A 210 13.04 -0.98 -4.78
C GLY A 210 13.59 0.42 -4.46
N GLN A 211 13.60 0.81 -3.18
CA GLN A 211 14.13 2.11 -2.72
C GLN A 211 15.64 2.10 -2.41
N GLY A 212 16.20 0.95 -2.07
CA GLY A 212 17.60 0.74 -1.68
C GLY A 212 18.49 0.25 -2.82
N TYR A 213 17.92 -0.15 -3.96
CA TYR A 213 18.66 -0.24 -5.21
C TYR A 213 18.89 1.18 -5.74
N VAL A 214 19.71 1.95 -5.03
CA VAL A 214 20.58 2.89 -5.73
C VAL A 214 21.46 1.98 -6.56
N ASP A 215 21.19 1.93 -7.85
CA ASP A 215 22.01 1.22 -8.82
C ASP A 215 23.43 1.80 -8.69
N GLU A 216 24.30 1.22 -7.86
CA GLU A 216 25.71 1.62 -7.76
C GLU A 216 26.49 1.10 -9.00
N SER A 217 25.84 0.26 -9.82
CA SER A 217 26.23 0.00 -11.21
C SER A 217 25.64 1.01 -12.21
N ALA A 218 24.82 1.96 -11.75
CA ALA A 218 24.90 3.32 -12.27
C ALA A 218 26.18 3.95 -11.71
N TYR A 219 27.32 3.43 -12.17
CA TYR A 219 28.28 4.34 -12.78
C TYR A 219 27.47 5.38 -13.53
N SER A 220 27.95 6.61 -13.57
CA SER A 220 27.57 7.47 -14.67
C SER A 220 27.75 6.65 -15.97
N THR A 221 26.69 5.96 -16.45
CA THR A 221 26.19 6.29 -17.76
C THR A 221 26.28 7.80 -17.72
N PRO A 222 27.06 8.43 -18.60
CA PRO A 222 26.61 9.73 -19.00
C PRO A 222 25.14 9.44 -19.32
N ALA A 223 24.22 9.78 -18.40
CA ALA A 223 22.97 10.36 -18.81
C ALA A 223 23.49 11.34 -19.83
N GLU A 224 23.34 10.98 -21.11
CA GLU A 224 23.64 11.86 -22.22
C GLU A 224 23.00 13.15 -21.75
N GLN A 225 23.79 14.06 -21.19
CA GLN A 225 23.24 15.26 -20.59
C GLN A 225 22.72 15.96 -21.82
N PRO A 226 21.40 16.00 -22.06
CA PRO A 226 20.91 16.39 -23.36
C PRO A 226 21.35 17.84 -23.53
N GLY A 227 22.29 18.11 -24.43
CA GLY A 227 22.94 19.41 -24.48
C GLY A 227 24.35 19.38 -25.03
N LEU A 228 24.77 20.52 -25.58
CA LEU A 228 26.10 20.68 -26.16
C LEU A 228 27.17 20.72 -25.06
N SER A 229 28.24 19.94 -25.20
CA SER A 229 29.40 19.98 -24.31
C SER A 229 30.71 20.08 -25.09
N LEU A 230 31.71 20.71 -24.49
CA LEU A 230 33.06 20.85 -25.05
C LEU A 230 34.07 20.52 -23.96
N ASP A 231 34.95 19.55 -24.23
CA ASP A 231 35.98 19.07 -23.30
C ASP A 231 35.44 18.68 -21.90
N GLY A 232 34.23 18.10 -21.87
CA GLY A 232 33.56 17.70 -20.63
C GLY A 232 32.92 18.85 -19.84
N LYS A 233 32.93 20.07 -20.38
CA LYS A 233 32.20 21.22 -19.83
C LYS A 233 30.92 21.45 -20.62
N ALA A 234 29.79 21.54 -19.93
CA ALA A 234 28.53 21.93 -20.55
C ALA A 234 28.62 23.35 -21.15
N ILE A 235 28.19 23.49 -22.40
CA ILE A 235 28.02 24.78 -23.05
C ILE A 235 26.61 25.25 -22.70
N THR A 236 26.50 26.39 -22.03
CA THR A 236 25.22 26.93 -21.58
C THR A 236 24.68 28.02 -22.51
N ASN A 237 25.54 28.66 -23.31
CA ASN A 237 25.17 29.68 -24.29
C ASN A 237 26.21 29.74 -25.43
N LEU A 238 25.80 30.19 -26.62
CA LEU A 238 26.66 30.38 -27.78
C LEU A 238 26.59 31.83 -28.29
N PHE A 239 27.72 32.33 -28.80
CA PHE A 239 27.82 33.63 -29.42
C PHE A 239 28.48 33.46 -30.79
N ALA A 240 27.75 33.77 -31.86
CA ALA A 240 28.27 33.70 -33.21
C ALA A 240 28.76 35.08 -33.65
N TYR A 241 29.84 35.10 -34.42
CA TYR A 241 30.40 36.31 -35.02
C TYR A 241 30.51 36.11 -36.52
N ASP A 242 30.34 37.18 -37.29
CA ASP A 242 30.52 37.16 -38.74
C ASP A 242 31.99 37.09 -39.16
N ALA A 243 32.25 37.12 -40.47
CA ALA A 243 33.60 37.02 -41.02
C ALA A 243 34.47 38.22 -40.62
N GLU A 244 33.86 39.38 -40.41
CA GLU A 244 34.49 40.62 -39.98
C GLU A 244 34.72 40.66 -38.46
N GLY A 245 34.18 39.68 -37.73
CA GLY A 245 34.28 39.52 -36.29
C GLY A 245 33.22 40.28 -35.50
N GLU A 246 32.18 40.82 -36.14
CA GLU A 246 31.04 41.47 -35.47
C GLU A 246 30.08 40.41 -34.91
N LEU A 247 29.46 40.70 -33.75
CA LEU A 247 28.52 39.77 -33.13
C LEU A 247 27.24 39.64 -33.96
N LEU A 248 26.77 38.42 -34.14
CA LEU A 248 25.44 38.14 -34.68
C LEU A 248 24.43 38.11 -33.53
N ASP A 249 23.46 39.03 -33.57
CA ASP A 249 22.47 39.20 -32.50
C ASP A 249 21.43 38.08 -32.44
N ARG A 250 21.24 37.33 -33.53
CA ARG A 250 20.29 36.21 -33.59
C ARG A 250 20.65 35.21 -34.68
N VAL A 251 21.06 34.01 -34.29
CA VAL A 251 21.39 32.91 -35.21
C VAL A 251 20.74 31.61 -34.76
N GLN A 252 20.28 30.81 -35.71
CA GLN A 252 19.86 29.43 -35.45
C GLN A 252 20.98 28.47 -35.80
N LEU A 253 21.24 27.51 -34.92
CA LEU A 253 22.26 26.49 -35.13
C LEU A 253 21.61 25.12 -35.27
N PHE A 254 22.12 24.35 -36.21
CA PHE A 254 21.72 22.99 -36.52
C PHE A 254 22.97 22.12 -36.65
N ASP A 255 22.83 20.82 -36.41
CA ASP A 255 23.90 19.86 -36.60
C ASP A 255 24.01 19.38 -38.07
N GLN A 256 24.87 18.38 -38.32
CA GLN A 256 25.07 17.81 -39.66
C GLN A 256 23.83 17.11 -40.24
N ASP A 257 22.90 16.69 -39.40
CA ASP A 257 21.68 15.97 -39.78
C ASP A 257 20.48 16.92 -39.90
N GLY A 258 20.67 18.21 -39.58
CA GLY A 258 19.64 19.24 -39.61
C GLY A 258 18.82 19.32 -38.32
N GLU A 259 19.27 18.66 -37.25
CA GLU A 259 18.64 18.73 -35.93
C GLU A 259 19.03 20.04 -35.21
N PRO A 260 18.08 20.70 -34.52
CA PRO A 260 18.34 21.96 -33.84
C PRO A 260 19.29 21.77 -32.65
N LEU A 261 20.39 22.54 -32.61
CA LEU A 261 21.37 22.48 -31.53
C LEU A 261 20.90 23.26 -30.30
N THR A 262 20.70 22.56 -29.18
CA THR A 262 20.28 23.13 -27.89
C THR A 262 21.39 23.04 -26.84
N THR A 263 21.55 24.11 -26.04
CA THR A 263 22.37 24.11 -24.82
C THR A 263 21.57 23.80 -23.57
N VAL A 264 20.25 23.72 -23.67
CA VAL A 264 19.36 23.48 -22.54
C VAL A 264 18.96 22.01 -22.48
N SER A 265 19.10 21.42 -21.30
CA SER A 265 18.74 20.04 -21.01
C SER A 265 17.28 19.91 -20.63
N GLY A 266 16.66 18.76 -20.91
CA GLY A 266 15.31 18.46 -20.47
C GLY A 266 14.20 19.02 -21.37
N ILE A 267 14.50 19.27 -22.66
CA ILE A 267 13.46 19.49 -23.66
C ILE A 267 12.67 18.20 -23.84
N GLU A 268 11.36 18.25 -23.57
CA GLU A 268 10.45 17.13 -23.80
C GLU A 268 10.24 16.88 -25.29
N GLN A 269 9.66 15.73 -25.64
CA GLN A 269 9.46 15.31 -27.04
C GLN A 269 8.57 16.29 -27.84
N ASP A 270 7.82 17.16 -27.15
CA ASP A 270 6.97 18.20 -27.74
C ASP A 270 7.67 19.57 -27.90
N GLY A 271 8.96 19.66 -27.58
CA GLY A 271 9.77 20.88 -27.72
C GLY A 271 9.64 21.86 -26.56
N ARG A 272 8.95 21.50 -25.47
CA ARG A 272 8.79 22.33 -24.28
C ARG A 272 9.76 21.94 -23.15
N ILE A 273 9.98 22.86 -22.23
CA ILE A 273 10.72 22.61 -20.99
C ILE A 273 9.75 22.77 -19.83
N MET A 274 9.72 21.80 -18.93
CA MET A 274 8.98 21.92 -17.67
C MET A 274 9.89 22.57 -16.62
N ASP A 275 9.44 23.68 -16.03
CA ASP A 275 10.14 24.27 -14.88
C ASP A 275 10.00 23.33 -13.67
N PRO A 276 11.10 22.79 -13.11
CA PRO A 276 11.04 21.86 -11.99
C PRO A 276 10.53 22.50 -10.69
N THR A 277 10.52 23.83 -10.59
CA THR A 277 10.11 24.59 -9.41
C THR A 277 8.62 24.92 -9.43
N THR A 278 8.08 25.27 -10.60
CA THR A 278 6.69 25.69 -10.76
C THR A 278 5.79 24.62 -11.38
N GLY A 279 6.38 23.65 -12.10
CA GLY A 279 5.65 22.61 -12.84
C GLY A 279 4.96 23.14 -14.10
N GLU A 280 5.23 24.38 -14.51
CA GLU A 280 4.68 24.96 -15.73
C GLU A 280 5.54 24.63 -16.94
N TYR A 281 4.87 24.43 -18.08
CA TYR A 281 5.53 24.29 -19.37
C TYR A 281 5.91 25.65 -19.92
N LEU A 282 7.17 25.80 -20.29
CA LEU A 282 7.72 27.04 -20.81
C LEU A 282 8.01 26.90 -22.29
N GLU A 283 7.50 27.89 -23.04
CA GLU A 283 7.78 28.08 -24.45
C GLU A 283 8.91 29.12 -24.58
N PRO A 284 9.85 28.94 -25.52
CA PRO A 284 10.91 29.91 -25.73
C PRO A 284 10.29 31.25 -26.14
N ALA A 285 10.60 32.33 -25.41
CA ALA A 285 10.03 33.67 -25.63
C ALA A 285 10.18 34.16 -27.08
N ASP A 286 11.22 33.68 -27.77
CA ASP A 286 11.59 34.01 -29.15
C ASP A 286 11.26 32.92 -30.18
N GLY A 287 10.57 31.86 -29.77
CA GLY A 287 10.04 30.82 -30.65
C GLY A 287 10.97 29.66 -30.99
N ALA A 288 12.24 29.65 -30.55
CA ALA A 288 13.13 28.49 -30.73
C ALA A 288 14.25 28.39 -29.68
N TRP A 289 14.48 27.18 -29.15
CA TRP A 289 15.57 26.89 -28.20
C TRP A 289 16.97 26.82 -28.83
N ASN A 290 17.05 26.78 -30.16
CA ASN A 290 18.31 26.78 -30.92
C ASN A 290 18.69 28.17 -31.46
N ALA A 291 18.03 29.24 -30.98
CA ALA A 291 18.34 30.62 -31.33
C ALA A 291 19.29 31.24 -30.29
N TYR A 292 20.43 31.76 -30.74
CA TYR A 292 21.49 32.29 -29.89
C TYR A 292 21.85 33.74 -30.23
N PRO A 293 22.36 34.52 -29.25
CA PRO A 293 22.58 34.13 -27.85
C PRO A 293 21.28 34.04 -27.04
N LEU A 294 21.25 33.11 -26.07
CA LEU A 294 20.13 32.99 -25.13
C LEU A 294 20.08 34.17 -24.16
N GLU A 295 18.87 34.61 -23.84
CA GLU A 295 18.61 35.61 -22.80
C GLU A 295 18.83 35.04 -21.38
N ARG A 296 19.02 35.94 -20.39
CA ARG A 296 19.37 35.55 -19.02
C ARG A 296 18.29 34.73 -18.31
N ASP A 297 17.03 35.00 -18.60
CA ASP A 297 15.87 34.25 -18.10
C ASP A 297 15.86 32.80 -18.62
N MET A 298 16.12 32.62 -19.92
CA MET A 298 16.22 31.31 -20.56
C MET A 298 17.41 30.50 -20.02
N LEU A 299 18.54 31.17 -19.77
CA LEU A 299 19.72 30.55 -19.16
C LEU A 299 19.47 30.13 -17.70
N ALA A 300 18.81 31.00 -16.94
CA ALA A 300 18.51 30.73 -15.54
C ALA A 300 17.60 29.50 -15.39
N LEU A 301 16.65 29.34 -16.31
CA LEU A 301 15.79 28.18 -16.39
C LEU A 301 16.56 26.88 -16.71
N ALA A 302 17.51 26.93 -17.63
CA ALA A 302 18.32 25.77 -18.03
C ALA A 302 19.23 25.24 -16.91
N ASP A 303 19.79 26.12 -16.10
CA ASP A 303 20.68 25.78 -14.97
C ASP A 303 19.93 25.66 -13.63
N GLY A 304 18.59 25.77 -13.62
CA GLY A 304 17.76 25.69 -12.40
C GLY A 304 18.03 26.82 -11.39
N SER A 305 18.56 27.94 -11.84
CA SER A 305 18.88 29.10 -11.02
C SER A 305 17.75 30.15 -11.06
N ALA A 306 17.56 30.88 -9.97
CA ALA A 306 16.58 31.98 -9.96
C ALA A 306 17.00 33.08 -10.93
N ALA A 307 16.15 33.38 -11.92
CA ALA A 307 16.41 34.43 -12.91
C ALA A 307 16.62 35.80 -12.25
N ALA A 308 17.86 36.27 -12.18
CA ALA A 308 18.20 37.60 -11.69
C ALA A 308 18.21 38.61 -12.85
N GLY A 309 17.01 39.03 -13.27
CA GLY A 309 16.78 40.12 -14.23
C GLY A 309 16.74 39.70 -15.71
N SER A 310 16.01 40.48 -16.51
CA SER A 310 15.85 40.27 -17.97
C SER A 310 16.97 40.91 -18.79
N GLY A 311 17.26 40.34 -19.96
CA GLY A 311 18.16 40.90 -20.96
C GLY A 311 19.27 39.95 -21.43
N LEU A 312 19.90 40.33 -22.55
CA LEU A 312 20.97 39.57 -23.20
C LEU A 312 22.19 39.36 -22.29
N VAL A 313 22.76 38.16 -22.37
CA VAL A 313 24.05 37.86 -21.74
C VAL A 313 25.15 38.59 -22.51
N ARG A 314 26.09 39.23 -21.79
CA ARG A 314 27.19 39.96 -22.43
C ARG A 314 28.10 38.97 -23.16
N PRO A 315 28.41 39.18 -24.45
CA PRO A 315 29.32 38.33 -25.20
C PRO A 315 30.74 38.36 -24.61
N PRO A 316 31.52 37.29 -24.75
CA PRO A 316 32.90 37.24 -24.24
C PRO A 316 33.84 38.22 -24.98
N PHE A 317 33.53 38.57 -26.23
CA PHE A 317 34.31 39.49 -27.05
C PHE A 317 33.42 40.60 -27.62
N ALA A 318 33.94 41.82 -27.64
CA ALA A 318 33.28 42.91 -28.37
C ALA A 318 33.45 42.74 -29.89
N LYS A 319 34.57 42.14 -30.31
CA LYS A 319 34.87 41.79 -31.70
C LYS A 319 35.76 40.55 -31.72
N ALA A 320 35.41 39.55 -32.52
CA ALA A 320 36.19 38.33 -32.70
C ALA A 320 37.32 38.55 -33.72
N LEU A 321 38.22 37.56 -33.83
CA LEU A 321 39.28 37.57 -34.84
C LEU A 321 38.64 37.49 -36.24
N PRO A 322 38.85 38.48 -37.13
CA PRO A 322 38.29 38.44 -38.46
C PRO A 322 38.88 37.27 -39.25
N LEU A 323 38.02 36.54 -39.95
CA LEU A 323 38.41 35.45 -40.82
C LEU A 323 38.84 36.08 -42.15
N THR A 324 40.14 36.26 -42.39
CA THR A 324 40.64 36.71 -43.69
C THR A 324 40.12 35.79 -44.78
N ALA A 325 39.34 36.35 -45.70
CA ALA A 325 38.72 35.63 -46.80
C ALA A 325 39.77 34.83 -47.59
N GLY A 326 39.91 33.55 -47.27
CA GLY A 326 40.49 32.57 -48.17
C GLY A 326 39.55 32.47 -49.36
N GLY A 327 39.97 33.08 -50.48
CA GLY A 327 39.17 33.30 -51.68
C GLY A 327 38.12 32.24 -51.98
N ARG A 328 36.86 32.57 -51.72
CA ARG A 328 35.72 32.04 -52.45
C ARG A 328 34.87 33.23 -52.82
N ALA A 329 34.89 33.56 -54.11
CA ALA A 329 34.08 34.63 -54.66
C ALA A 329 32.63 34.44 -54.22
N THR A 330 32.07 35.48 -53.63
CA THR A 330 30.63 35.68 -53.53
C THR A 330 30.04 35.45 -54.94
N PRO A 331 29.10 34.51 -55.16
CA PRO A 331 28.30 34.59 -56.37
C PRO A 331 27.51 35.88 -56.27
N THR A 332 27.91 36.88 -57.07
CA THR A 332 27.12 38.07 -57.34
C THR A 332 25.70 37.62 -57.71
N PRO A 333 24.64 38.10 -57.05
CA PRO A 333 23.29 37.84 -57.53
C PRO A 333 23.18 38.49 -58.91
N VAL A 334 23.09 37.67 -59.96
CA VAL A 334 22.72 38.13 -61.29
C VAL A 334 21.28 38.64 -61.18
N PRO A 335 21.01 39.92 -61.51
CA PRO A 335 19.63 40.39 -61.56
C PRO A 335 18.93 39.65 -62.69
N SER A 336 17.96 38.80 -62.35
CA SER A 336 17.03 38.23 -63.33
C SER A 336 16.05 39.32 -63.73
N ALA A 337 16.46 40.13 -64.71
CA ALA A 337 15.59 41.01 -65.45
C ALA A 337 15.90 40.81 -66.93
N ASP A 338 15.13 39.95 -67.59
CA ASP A 338 14.84 40.16 -69.00
C ASP A 338 13.40 39.70 -69.25
N GLY A 339 12.51 40.68 -69.24
CA GLY A 339 11.29 40.57 -70.02
C GLY A 339 11.66 40.87 -71.46
N ALA A 340 11.32 39.98 -72.38
CA ALA A 340 11.29 40.32 -73.80
C ALA A 340 9.85 40.13 -74.34
N PRO A 341 9.31 41.12 -75.07
CA PRO A 341 7.96 41.12 -75.61
C PRO A 341 7.90 40.45 -76.97
N GLY A 342 6.72 39.94 -77.34
CA GLY A 342 6.47 39.38 -78.68
C GLY A 342 4.98 39.11 -78.90
N THR A 343 4.28 40.16 -79.32
CA THR A 343 2.91 40.19 -79.86
C THR A 343 2.72 39.30 -81.09
N ASP A 344 1.63 38.53 -81.10
CA ASP A 344 0.68 38.29 -82.21
C ASP A 344 -0.42 37.41 -81.60
N GLY A 345 -1.72 37.73 -81.59
CA GLY A 345 -2.53 38.25 -82.66
C GLY A 345 -3.36 37.09 -83.24
N SER A 346 -4.69 37.13 -83.03
CA SER A 346 -5.78 36.35 -83.69
C SER A 346 -6.53 35.39 -82.74
N ALA A 347 -7.68 35.84 -82.19
CA ALA A 347 -9.06 35.47 -82.58
C ALA A 347 -9.44 34.03 -82.16
N GLU A 348 -10.44 33.78 -81.31
CA GLU A 348 -11.90 33.89 -81.56
C GLU A 348 -12.68 33.52 -80.26
N PRO A 349 -14.02 33.65 -80.15
CA PRO A 349 -14.67 34.73 -79.42
C PRO A 349 -15.46 34.27 -78.18
N ALA A 350 -15.80 35.25 -77.34
CA ALA A 350 -16.74 35.13 -76.24
C ALA A 350 -18.20 35.02 -76.73
N PRO A 351 -19.09 34.30 -76.04
CA PRO A 351 -20.52 34.58 -76.06
C PRO A 351 -20.92 35.56 -74.93
N THR A 352 -21.57 36.64 -75.36
CA THR A 352 -22.27 37.70 -74.62
C THR A 352 -23.31 37.19 -73.60
N PRO A 353 -23.58 37.94 -72.50
CA PRO A 353 -24.52 37.56 -71.43
C PRO A 353 -26.01 37.98 -71.63
N GLU A 354 -26.89 37.20 -70.95
CA GLU A 354 -28.27 37.51 -70.42
C GLU A 354 -29.41 37.90 -71.40
N PRO A 355 -30.73 37.84 -71.05
CA PRO A 355 -31.38 37.76 -69.71
C PRO A 355 -32.58 36.78 -69.54
N THR A 356 -33.03 36.65 -68.28
CA THR A 356 -34.21 35.96 -67.68
C THR A 356 -35.57 36.40 -68.27
N PRO A 357 -36.61 35.56 -68.25
CA PRO A 357 -37.50 35.40 -67.08
C PRO A 357 -37.59 33.98 -66.49
#